data_AF-A0A8T2ENV5-F1
#
_entry.id   AF-A0A8T2ENV5-F1
#
_cell.length_a   1.000
_cell.length_b   1.000
_cell.length_c   1.000
_cell.angle_alpha   90.00
_cell.angle_beta   90.00
_cell.angle_gamma   90.00
#
_symmetry.space_group_name_H-M   'P 1'
#
loop_
_entity.id
_entity.type
_entity.pdbx_description
1 polymer ?
#
loop_
_entity_poly.entity_id
_entity_poly.type
_entity_poly.pdbx_seq_one_letter_code
_entity_poly.pdbx_strand_id
1 'polypeptide(L)'
;MQTENLSIIHNYDGCSFERHYIDPNIPDGFVLTKEQRYRLQCYYTESGFLADVFDVARFWKLQKFLQPNRCLEAWLRRELQALMQEEDVDIVLHHLVGVMESFCNRIKQRRKQETRSAETTNQEQFKAVVSEAARPFVMARTDRFVDELELFLAAGLNLEAYDAIYKQRLEGKNRREIGAASEEREEVEEHNVRTRVTPYLFIFEEDSD
;
A
#
# COMPACT_ATOMS: atom_id res chain seq x y z
N MET A 1 34.37 25.75 -1.07
CA MET A 1 32.91 25.96 -1.07
C MET A 1 32.28 24.62 -1.37
N GLN A 2 31.58 24.05 -0.39
CA GLN A 2 30.91 22.76 -0.52
C GLN A 2 29.51 23.05 -1.07
N THR A 3 29.15 22.45 -2.21
CA THR A 3 27.86 22.70 -2.86
C THR A 3 26.76 22.03 -2.04
N GLU A 4 25.86 22.82 -1.45
CA GLU A 4 24.72 22.31 -0.70
C GLU A 4 23.66 21.76 -1.68
N ASN A 5 23.33 20.48 -1.56
CA ASN A 5 22.29 19.84 -2.36
C ASN A 5 20.94 20.01 -1.67
N LEU A 6 20.24 21.11 -1.99
CA LEU A 6 18.95 21.47 -1.38
C LEU A 6 17.74 20.91 -2.14
N SER A 7 17.90 19.85 -2.95
CA SER A 7 16.78 19.31 -3.71
C SER A 7 16.90 17.83 -4.02
N ILE A 8 15.76 17.12 -3.97
CA ILE A 8 15.62 15.70 -4.32
C ILE A 8 14.71 15.61 -5.54
N ILE A 9 15.15 14.84 -6.55
CA ILE A 9 14.29 14.44 -7.67
C ILE A 9 13.61 13.14 -7.25
N HIS A 10 12.27 13.14 -7.13
CA HIS A 10 11.52 11.96 -6.68
C HIS A 10 10.65 11.33 -7.76
N ASN A 11 10.45 12.01 -8.90
CA ASN A 11 9.73 11.46 -10.06
C ASN A 11 10.47 11.72 -11.36
N TYR A 12 10.45 10.73 -12.25
CA TYR A 12 10.95 10.81 -13.61
C TYR A 12 10.14 9.88 -14.51
N ASP A 13 9.48 10.44 -15.52
CA ASP A 13 8.65 9.68 -16.48
C ASP A 13 9.36 9.44 -17.82
N GLY A 14 10.64 9.82 -17.93
CA GLY A 14 11.42 9.73 -19.17
C GLY A 14 11.43 11.02 -20.02
N CYS A 15 10.49 11.94 -19.78
CA CYS A 15 10.35 13.21 -20.51
C CYS A 15 10.40 14.44 -19.58
N SER A 16 10.04 14.27 -18.32
CA SER A 16 9.96 15.30 -17.28
C SER A 16 10.34 14.73 -15.92
N PHE A 17 10.71 15.61 -14.99
CA PHE A 17 10.99 15.23 -13.61
C PHE A 17 10.35 16.21 -12.62
N GLU A 18 9.98 15.70 -11.45
CA GLU A 18 9.52 16.52 -10.34
C GLU A 18 10.62 16.60 -9.28
N ARG A 19 10.85 17.82 -8.78
CA ARG A 19 11.92 18.16 -7.85
C ARG A 19 11.32 18.78 -6.60
N HIS A 20 11.63 18.20 -5.46
CA HIS A 20 11.30 18.75 -4.14
C HIS A 20 12.52 19.49 -3.59
N TYR A 21 12.33 20.70 -3.06
CA TYR A 21 13.40 21.47 -2.42
C TYR A 21 13.35 21.24 -0.91
N ILE A 22 14.49 20.91 -0.32
CA ILE A 22 14.63 20.68 1.12
C ILE A 22 14.81 22.06 1.77
N ASP A 23 13.83 22.51 2.55
CA ASP A 23 13.96 23.70 3.40
C ASP A 23 14.62 23.30 4.74
N PRO A 24 15.85 23.76 5.02
CA PRO A 24 16.56 23.43 6.25
C PRO A 24 15.96 24.08 7.50
N ASN A 25 14.97 24.97 7.39
CA ASN A 25 14.34 25.68 8.51
C ASN A 25 13.00 25.08 8.97
N ILE A 26 12.54 23.98 8.37
CA ILE A 26 11.31 23.32 8.82
C ILE A 26 11.62 22.56 10.12
N PRO A 27 10.97 22.89 11.26
CA PRO A 27 11.14 22.15 12.48
C PRO A 27 10.65 20.71 12.27
N ASP A 28 11.51 19.75 12.61
CA ASP A 28 11.30 18.28 12.65
C ASP A 28 10.20 17.76 11.71
N GLY A 29 10.61 17.36 10.50
CA GLY A 29 9.70 16.77 9.52
C GLY A 29 8.91 15.60 10.10
N PHE A 30 7.71 15.37 9.58
CA PHE A 30 6.81 14.32 10.07
C PHE A 30 7.54 12.97 10.22
N VAL A 31 7.67 12.50 11.46
CA VAL A 31 8.33 11.24 11.78
C VAL A 31 7.30 10.13 11.79
N LEU A 32 7.45 9.19 10.87
CA LEU A 32 6.59 8.01 10.81
C LEU A 32 6.62 7.24 12.14
N THR A 33 5.45 6.84 12.63
CA THR A 33 5.34 5.90 13.75
C THR A 33 5.90 4.53 13.37
N LYS A 34 6.13 3.67 14.36
CA LYS A 34 6.58 2.29 14.12
C LYS A 34 5.61 1.53 13.19
N GLU A 35 4.32 1.75 13.37
CA GLU A 35 3.25 1.13 12.59
C GLU A 35 3.23 1.66 11.15
N GLN A 36 3.39 2.97 10.97
CA GLN A 36 3.45 3.59 9.64
C GLN A 36 4.71 3.15 8.87
N ARG A 37 5.88 3.10 9.52
CA ARG A 37 7.12 2.58 8.92
C ARG A 37 6.96 1.13 8.48
N TYR A 38 6.38 0.30 9.35
CA TYR A 38 6.10 -1.10 9.03
C TYR A 38 5.20 -1.21 7.79
N ARG A 39 4.12 -0.43 7.74
CA ARG A 39 3.23 -0.41 6.57
C ARG A 39 3.91 0.09 5.31
N LEU A 40 4.71 1.14 5.39
CA LEU A 40 5.52 1.60 4.25
C LEU A 40 6.45 0.49 3.75
N GLN A 41 7.11 -0.26 4.63
CA GLN A 41 7.94 -1.41 4.26
C GLN A 41 7.13 -2.52 3.56
N CYS A 42 5.89 -2.72 3.97
CA CYS A 42 4.97 -3.65 3.30
C CYS A 42 4.76 -3.28 1.83
N TYR A 43 4.85 -1.99 1.44
CA TYR A 43 4.74 -1.56 0.03
C TYR A 43 5.97 -1.88 -0.83
N TYR A 44 7.08 -2.31 -0.23
CA TYR A 44 8.31 -2.68 -0.94
C TYR A 44 8.59 -4.19 -0.94
N THR A 45 7.87 -4.98 -0.16
CA THR A 45 8.00 -6.44 -0.12
C THR A 45 7.26 -7.08 -1.28
N GLU A 46 7.48 -8.35 -1.64
CA GLU A 46 6.72 -8.97 -2.74
C GLU A 46 5.21 -9.05 -2.42
N SER A 47 4.35 -8.81 -3.41
CA SER A 47 2.90 -8.90 -3.29
C SER A 47 2.38 -10.35 -3.34
N GLY A 48 1.12 -10.57 -2.99
CA GLY A 48 0.40 -11.83 -3.27
C GLY A 48 0.42 -12.91 -2.19
N PHE A 49 1.21 -12.78 -1.13
CA PHE A 49 1.25 -13.76 -0.02
C PHE A 49 0.00 -13.74 0.90
N LEU A 50 -0.90 -12.78 0.68
CA LEU A 50 -2.20 -12.66 1.37
C LEU A 50 -3.39 -13.01 0.48
N ALA A 51 -3.18 -13.26 -0.82
CA ALA A 51 -4.26 -13.46 -1.77
C ALA A 51 -5.10 -14.71 -1.47
N ASP A 52 -4.52 -15.70 -0.80
CA ASP A 52 -5.18 -16.93 -0.39
C ASP A 52 -5.82 -16.87 1.02
N VAL A 53 -5.54 -15.81 1.79
CA VAL A 53 -6.05 -15.65 3.16
C VAL A 53 -7.45 -15.07 3.16
N PHE A 54 -7.67 -14.04 2.34
CA PHE A 54 -8.92 -13.31 2.30
C PHE A 54 -9.73 -13.68 1.05
N ASP A 55 -10.99 -14.05 1.26
CA ASP A 55 -11.89 -14.43 0.18
C ASP A 55 -12.47 -13.18 -0.51
N VAL A 56 -11.63 -12.54 -1.33
CA VAL A 56 -11.96 -11.36 -2.13
C VAL A 56 -13.14 -11.66 -3.08
N ALA A 57 -13.16 -12.86 -3.68
CA ALA A 57 -14.24 -13.27 -4.56
C ALA A 57 -15.60 -13.27 -3.84
N ARG A 58 -15.66 -13.83 -2.62
CA ARG A 58 -16.87 -13.82 -1.81
C ARG A 58 -17.22 -12.43 -1.30
N PHE A 59 -16.24 -11.58 -1.01
CA PHE A 59 -16.47 -10.18 -0.65
C PHE A 59 -17.26 -9.43 -1.74
N TRP A 60 -16.85 -9.56 -3.00
CA TRP A 60 -17.55 -8.96 -4.14
C TRP A 60 -18.88 -9.63 -4.44
N LYS A 61 -18.95 -10.97 -4.39
CA LYS A 61 -20.20 -11.72 -4.59
C LYS A 61 -21.29 -11.36 -3.57
N LEU A 62 -20.90 -11.24 -2.30
CA LEU A 62 -21.80 -10.79 -1.23
C LEU A 62 -21.97 -9.27 -1.19
N GLN A 63 -21.26 -8.54 -2.05
CA GLN A 63 -21.32 -7.09 -2.18
C GLN A 63 -21.09 -6.37 -0.85
N LYS A 64 -20.18 -6.94 -0.03
CA LYS A 64 -19.84 -6.43 1.29
C LYS A 64 -19.24 -5.02 1.23
N PHE A 65 -18.69 -4.61 0.08
CA PHE A 65 -18.22 -3.24 -0.15
C PHE A 65 -19.28 -2.15 0.04
N LEU A 66 -20.57 -2.48 0.00
CA LEU A 66 -21.66 -1.53 0.27
C LEU A 66 -21.93 -1.30 1.77
N GLN A 67 -21.38 -2.16 2.62
CA GLN A 67 -21.52 -2.07 4.08
C GLN A 67 -20.51 -1.06 4.64
N PRO A 68 -20.87 -0.33 5.72
CA PRO A 68 -19.94 0.58 6.36
C PRO A 68 -18.80 -0.20 7.01
N ASN A 69 -17.56 0.23 6.76
CA ASN A 69 -16.37 -0.28 7.43
C ASN A 69 -15.86 0.79 8.40
N ARG A 70 -15.98 0.52 9.72
CA ARG A 70 -15.60 1.46 10.79
C ARG A 70 -14.11 1.74 10.85
N CYS A 71 -13.29 0.86 10.30
CA CYS A 71 -11.84 0.96 10.32
C CYS A 71 -11.27 1.51 9.01
N LEU A 72 -12.10 1.73 7.98
CA LEU A 72 -11.66 2.19 6.67
C LEU A 72 -10.97 3.55 6.74
N GLU A 73 -11.56 4.52 7.43
CA GLU A 73 -10.99 5.87 7.53
C GLU A 73 -9.64 5.86 8.29
N ALA A 74 -9.58 5.13 9.40
CA ALA A 74 -8.35 4.97 10.18
C ALA A 74 -7.25 4.26 9.38
N TRP A 75 -7.63 3.23 8.61
CA TRP A 75 -6.71 2.52 7.72
C TRP A 75 -6.20 3.46 6.61
N LEU A 76 -7.11 4.13 5.89
CA LEU A 76 -6.74 5.07 4.83
C LEU A 76 -5.82 6.18 5.34
N ARG A 77 -6.13 6.77 6.49
CA ARG A 77 -5.28 7.79 7.13
C ARG A 77 -3.87 7.24 7.36
N ARG A 78 -3.74 6.07 7.97
CA ARG A 78 -2.44 5.44 8.23
C ARG A 78 -1.66 5.15 6.96
N GLU A 79 -2.30 4.56 5.95
CA GLU A 79 -1.63 4.22 4.68
C GLU A 79 -1.24 5.48 3.91
N LEU A 80 -2.09 6.51 3.88
CA LEU A 80 -1.77 7.80 3.26
C LEU A 80 -0.60 8.48 3.97
N GLN A 81 -0.61 8.55 5.31
CA GLN A 81 0.50 9.10 6.08
C GLN A 81 1.80 8.33 5.81
N ALA A 82 1.75 6.99 5.73
CA ALA A 82 2.91 6.17 5.42
C ALA A 82 3.44 6.40 3.98
N LEU A 83 2.54 6.50 3.00
CA LEU A 83 2.89 6.61 1.59
C LEU A 83 3.32 8.04 1.21
N MET A 84 2.58 9.05 1.65
CA MET A 84 2.87 10.46 1.40
C MET A 84 3.99 10.97 2.30
N GLN A 85 4.22 10.34 3.46
CA GLN A 85 5.14 10.81 4.49
C GLN A 85 4.78 12.23 4.97
N GLU A 86 3.48 12.50 5.08
CA GLU A 86 2.91 13.76 5.54
C GLU A 86 1.93 13.49 6.70
N GLU A 87 1.88 14.40 7.68
CA GLU A 87 0.96 14.28 8.82
C GLU A 87 -0.48 14.59 8.41
N ASP A 88 -0.67 15.71 7.70
CA ASP A 88 -1.95 16.21 7.25
C ASP A 88 -2.35 15.61 5.91
N VAL A 89 -3.08 14.49 6.00
CA VAL A 89 -3.64 13.79 4.84
C VAL A 89 -5.16 13.97 4.73
N ASP A 90 -5.75 14.87 5.53
CA ASP A 90 -7.21 14.92 5.70
C ASP A 90 -7.92 15.24 4.39
N ILE A 91 -7.38 16.16 3.57
CA ILE A 91 -7.99 16.52 2.29
C ILE A 91 -8.02 15.30 1.35
N VAL A 92 -6.91 14.56 1.27
CA VAL A 92 -6.78 13.37 0.42
C VAL A 92 -7.68 12.24 0.92
N LEU A 93 -7.70 12.03 2.23
CA LEU A 93 -8.57 11.07 2.90
C LEU A 93 -10.04 11.33 2.57
N HIS A 94 -10.52 12.56 2.77
CA HIS A 94 -11.90 12.93 2.48
C HIS A 94 -12.24 12.79 0.99
N HIS A 95 -11.30 13.11 0.10
CA HIS A 95 -11.48 12.90 -1.33
C HIS A 95 -11.69 11.41 -1.66
N LEU A 96 -10.82 10.52 -1.16
CA LEU A 96 -10.92 9.09 -1.43
C LEU A 96 -12.18 8.47 -0.82
N VAL A 97 -12.49 8.79 0.44
CA VAL A 97 -13.73 8.34 1.08
C VAL A 97 -14.95 8.81 0.29
N GLY A 98 -15.00 10.08 -0.12
CA GLY A 98 -16.10 10.62 -0.92
C GLY A 98 -16.23 9.95 -2.28
N VAL A 99 -15.13 9.63 -2.94
CA VAL A 99 -15.11 8.88 -4.21
C VAL A 99 -15.69 7.47 -4.00
N MET A 100 -15.25 6.75 -2.97
CA MET A 100 -15.75 5.41 -2.63
C MET A 100 -17.24 5.43 -2.26
N GLU A 101 -17.67 6.40 -1.46
CA GLU A 101 -19.08 6.58 -1.10
C GLU A 101 -19.95 6.92 -2.32
N SER A 102 -19.48 7.81 -3.20
CA SER A 102 -20.15 8.13 -4.46
C SER A 102 -20.35 6.87 -5.30
N PHE A 103 -19.31 6.05 -5.44
CA PHE A 103 -19.39 4.77 -6.13
C PHE A 103 -20.44 3.84 -5.49
N CYS A 104 -20.37 3.64 -4.18
CA CYS A 104 -21.33 2.83 -3.43
C CYS A 104 -22.78 3.33 -3.61
N ASN A 105 -22.98 4.65 -3.59
CA ASN A 105 -24.29 5.26 -3.76
C ASN A 105 -24.84 5.08 -5.18
N ARG A 106 -24.01 5.22 -6.23
CA ARG A 106 -24.40 4.93 -7.61
C ARG A 106 -24.84 3.47 -7.78
N ILE A 107 -24.12 2.52 -7.18
CA ILE A 107 -24.48 1.10 -7.23
C ILE A 107 -25.79 0.84 -6.48
N LYS A 108 -25.98 1.42 -5.28
CA LYS A 108 -27.23 1.32 -4.50
C LYS A 108 -28.42 1.88 -5.29
N GLN A 109 -28.23 2.97 -6.03
CA GLN A 109 -29.27 3.57 -6.88
C GLN A 109 -29.60 2.69 -8.09
N ARG A 110 -28.60 2.18 -8.81
CA ARG A 110 -28.78 1.27 -9.97
C ARG A 110 -29.64 0.06 -9.59
N ARG A 111 -29.40 -0.54 -8.42
CA ARG A 111 -30.20 -1.69 -7.94
C ARG A 111 -31.66 -1.39 -7.67
N LYS A 112 -31.98 -0.17 -7.24
CA LYS A 112 -33.38 0.24 -7.05
C LYS A 112 -34.11 0.36 -8.38
N GLN A 113 -33.37 0.57 -9.48
CA GLN A 113 -33.91 0.79 -10.82
C GLN A 113 -33.86 -0.46 -11.71
N GLU A 114 -32.89 -1.37 -11.53
CA GLU A 114 -32.66 -2.53 -12.39
C GLU A 114 -32.32 -3.81 -11.61
N THR A 115 -32.95 -4.94 -11.98
CA THR A 115 -32.85 -6.25 -11.31
C THR A 115 -31.75 -7.18 -11.81
N ARG A 116 -30.85 -6.75 -12.73
CA ARG A 116 -29.91 -7.70 -13.38
C ARG A 116 -28.43 -7.36 -13.21
N SER A 117 -27.79 -8.20 -12.38
CA SER A 117 -26.48 -8.85 -12.52
C SER A 117 -25.41 -8.11 -13.34
N ALA A 118 -24.57 -7.35 -12.65
CA ALA A 118 -23.24 -6.93 -13.11
C ALA A 118 -22.28 -7.01 -11.91
N GLU A 119 -21.89 -8.22 -11.50
CA GLU A 119 -21.06 -8.44 -10.30
C GLU A 119 -19.57 -8.28 -10.60
N THR A 120 -19.08 -8.91 -11.67
CA THR A 120 -17.66 -8.90 -12.07
C THR A 120 -17.17 -7.51 -12.50
N THR A 121 -18.06 -6.69 -13.07
CA THR A 121 -17.73 -5.34 -13.52
C THR A 121 -17.52 -4.36 -12.37
N ASN A 122 -18.10 -4.60 -11.19
CA ASN A 122 -18.01 -3.64 -10.08
C ASN A 122 -16.62 -3.61 -9.44
N GLN A 123 -15.93 -4.75 -9.39
CA GLN A 123 -14.57 -4.84 -8.84
C GLN A 123 -13.60 -3.99 -9.67
N GLU A 124 -13.55 -4.24 -10.98
CA GLU A 124 -12.68 -3.49 -11.90
C GLU A 124 -13.03 -1.99 -11.93
N GLN A 125 -14.33 -1.64 -11.96
CA GLN A 125 -14.77 -0.26 -11.91
C GLN A 125 -14.38 0.43 -10.59
N PHE A 126 -14.51 -0.26 -9.46
CA PHE A 126 -14.09 0.27 -8.17
C PHE A 126 -12.58 0.53 -8.16
N LYS A 127 -11.77 -0.45 -8.59
CA LYS A 127 -10.31 -0.32 -8.64
C LYS A 127 -9.88 0.81 -9.57
N ALA A 128 -10.53 0.96 -10.73
CA ALA A 128 -10.24 2.06 -11.66
C ALA A 128 -10.54 3.42 -11.03
N VAL A 129 -11.73 3.61 -10.45
CA VAL A 129 -12.15 4.88 -9.85
C VAL A 129 -11.25 5.27 -8.66
N VAL A 130 -10.89 4.31 -7.81
CA VAL A 130 -9.97 4.57 -6.68
C VAL A 130 -8.55 4.81 -7.17
N SER A 131 -8.07 4.08 -8.19
CA SER A 131 -6.76 4.30 -8.80
C SER A 131 -6.64 5.72 -9.36
N GLU A 132 -7.63 6.17 -10.13
CA GLU A 132 -7.66 7.54 -10.68
C GLU A 132 -7.62 8.61 -9.58
N ALA A 133 -8.37 8.42 -8.50
CA ALA A 133 -8.42 9.35 -7.37
C ALA A 133 -7.14 9.35 -6.53
N ALA A 134 -6.50 8.20 -6.34
CA ALA A 134 -5.32 8.05 -5.49
C ALA A 134 -4.01 8.39 -6.23
N ARG A 135 -3.97 8.22 -7.55
CA ARG A 135 -2.76 8.34 -8.38
C ARG A 135 -1.96 9.63 -8.15
N PRO A 136 -2.56 10.81 -8.03
CA PRO A 136 -1.80 12.06 -7.79
C PRO A 136 -1.02 12.06 -6.47
N PHE A 137 -1.45 11.25 -5.48
CA PHE A 137 -0.93 11.31 -4.11
C PHE A 137 0.04 10.16 -3.79
N VAL A 138 -0.27 8.94 -4.26
CA VAL A 138 0.56 7.75 -3.97
C VAL A 138 1.42 7.32 -5.17
N MET A 139 1.17 7.90 -6.35
CA MET A 139 2.03 7.82 -7.54
C MET A 139 2.32 6.38 -7.99
N ALA A 140 3.59 5.97 -8.11
CA ALA A 140 3.99 4.63 -8.55
C ALA A 140 3.46 3.50 -7.66
N ARG A 141 2.98 3.82 -6.45
CA ARG A 141 2.43 2.85 -5.49
C ARG A 141 0.92 2.66 -5.62
N THR A 142 0.27 3.34 -6.56
CA THR A 142 -1.20 3.33 -6.74
C THR A 142 -1.78 1.94 -6.91
N ASP A 143 -1.23 1.13 -7.82
CA ASP A 143 -1.80 -0.19 -8.11
C ASP A 143 -1.76 -1.08 -6.85
N ARG A 144 -0.62 -1.08 -6.15
CA ARG A 144 -0.46 -1.79 -4.88
C ARG A 144 -1.37 -1.24 -3.78
N PHE A 145 -1.54 0.07 -3.70
CA PHE A 145 -2.44 0.70 -2.73
C PHE A 145 -3.89 0.25 -2.93
N VAL A 146 -4.34 0.18 -4.19
CA VAL A 146 -5.69 -0.29 -4.54
C VAL A 146 -5.86 -1.77 -4.20
N ASP A 147 -4.84 -2.60 -4.46
CA ASP A 147 -4.87 -4.03 -4.09
C ASP A 147 -4.92 -4.24 -2.56
N GLU A 148 -4.11 -3.49 -1.81
CA GLU A 148 -4.10 -3.54 -0.34
C GLU A 148 -5.42 -3.05 0.26
N LEU A 149 -6.03 -2.00 -0.32
CA LEU A 149 -7.36 -1.51 0.08
C LEU A 149 -8.44 -2.59 -0.15
N GLU A 150 -8.40 -3.26 -1.30
CA GLU A 150 -9.32 -4.35 -1.61
C GLU A 150 -9.16 -5.51 -0.61
N LEU A 151 -7.93 -5.92 -0.30
CA LEU A 151 -7.65 -6.95 0.69
C LEU A 151 -8.14 -6.55 2.10
N PHE A 152 -7.90 -5.30 2.50
CA PHE A 152 -8.35 -4.79 3.80
C PHE A 152 -9.88 -4.79 3.92
N LEU A 153 -10.58 -4.32 2.89
CA LEU A 153 -12.05 -4.34 2.84
C LEU A 153 -12.59 -5.77 2.85
N ALA A 154 -11.95 -6.70 2.13
CA ALA A 154 -12.33 -8.10 2.10
C ALA A 154 -12.11 -8.81 3.45
N ALA A 155 -11.03 -8.45 4.16
CA ALA A 155 -10.73 -8.96 5.49
C ALA A 155 -11.80 -8.55 6.51
N GLY A 156 -12.26 -7.28 6.46
CA GLY A 156 -13.26 -6.76 7.40
C GLY A 156 -12.77 -6.75 8.86
N LEU A 157 -11.45 -6.67 9.05
CA LEU A 157 -10.77 -6.68 10.34
C LEU A 157 -10.47 -5.26 10.82
N ASN A 158 -10.13 -5.11 12.10
CA ASN A 158 -9.47 -3.91 12.60
C ASN A 158 -7.99 -3.87 12.16
N LEU A 159 -7.34 -2.74 12.39
CA LEU A 159 -5.95 -2.51 11.96
C LEU A 159 -5.00 -3.53 12.60
N GLU A 160 -5.16 -3.81 13.90
CA GLU A 160 -4.26 -4.66 14.66
C GLU A 160 -4.35 -6.12 14.20
N ALA A 161 -5.56 -6.64 13.98
CA ALA A 161 -5.76 -8.00 13.49
C ALA A 161 -5.32 -8.15 12.04
N TYR A 162 -5.53 -7.13 11.21
CA TYR A 162 -5.03 -7.11 9.84
C TYR A 162 -3.48 -7.18 9.82
N ASP A 163 -2.82 -6.34 10.60
CA ASP A 163 -1.36 -6.30 10.68
C ASP A 163 -0.78 -7.59 11.29
N ALA A 164 -1.47 -8.20 12.26
CA ALA A 164 -1.05 -9.48 12.84
C ALA A 164 -1.02 -10.61 11.79
N ILE A 165 -2.04 -10.68 10.92
CA ILE A 165 -2.08 -11.63 9.81
C ILE A 165 -0.96 -11.33 8.81
N TYR A 166 -0.74 -10.04 8.50
CA TYR A 166 0.34 -9.61 7.60
C TYR A 166 1.71 -10.11 8.08
N LYS A 167 2.03 -9.88 9.36
CA LYS A 167 3.27 -10.34 10.01
C LYS A 167 3.39 -11.86 10.01
N GLN A 168 2.36 -12.56 10.46
CA GLN A 168 2.36 -14.02 10.53
C GLN A 168 2.65 -14.67 9.18
N ARG A 169 2.08 -14.12 8.11
CA ARG A 169 2.26 -14.66 6.76
C ARG A 169 3.62 -14.31 6.17
N LEU A 170 4.11 -13.11 6.44
CA LEU A 170 5.46 -12.71 6.04
C LEU A 170 6.53 -13.57 6.72
N GLU A 171 6.40 -13.81 8.04
CA GLU A 171 7.29 -14.71 8.79
C GLU A 171 7.21 -16.16 8.28
N GLY A 172 6.00 -16.64 7.99
CA GLY A 172 5.78 -17.97 7.42
C GLY A 172 6.39 -18.14 6.02
N LYS A 173 6.32 -17.09 5.18
CA LYS A 173 6.97 -17.05 3.87
C LYS A 173 8.49 -17.11 4.02
N ASN A 174 9.07 -16.25 4.86
CA ASN A 174 10.51 -16.23 5.10
C ASN A 174 11.02 -17.60 5.62
N ARG A 175 10.27 -18.28 6.49
CA ARG A 175 10.64 -19.62 6.97
C ARG A 175 10.64 -20.68 5.86
N ARG A 176 9.66 -20.63 4.94
CA ARG A 176 9.59 -21.56 3.80
C ARG A 176 10.72 -21.33 2.81
N GLU A 177 11.06 -20.06 2.55
CA GLU A 177 12.17 -19.70 1.67
C GLU A 177 13.53 -20.12 2.25
N ILE A 178 13.74 -19.94 3.56
CA ILE A 178 14.96 -20.44 4.24
C ILE A 178 15.04 -21.97 4.18
N GLY A 179 13.90 -22.67 4.37
CA GLY A 179 13.85 -24.14 4.27
C GLY A 179 14.12 -24.68 2.87
N ALA A 180 13.62 -24.01 1.83
CA ALA A 180 13.89 -24.37 0.43
C ALA A 180 15.35 -24.07 0.04
N ALA A 181 15.92 -22.96 0.52
CA ALA A 181 17.33 -22.61 0.28
C ALA A 181 18.34 -23.54 0.97
N SER A 182 17.91 -24.35 1.97
CA SER A 182 18.72 -25.39 2.60
C SER A 182 18.68 -26.74 1.89
N GLU A 183 17.69 -27.00 1.03
CA GLU A 183 17.61 -28.25 0.24
C GLU A 183 18.38 -28.17 -1.09
N GLU A 184 18.74 -26.96 -1.54
CA GLU A 184 19.50 -26.72 -2.78
C GLU A 184 21.01 -26.52 -2.56
N ARG A 185 21.52 -26.78 -1.35
CA ARG A 185 22.94 -26.59 -0.97
C ARG A 185 23.73 -27.89 -0.80
N GLU A 186 23.51 -28.87 -1.68
CA GLU A 186 24.57 -29.80 -2.04
C GLU A 186 24.92 -29.57 -3.50
N GLU A 187 26.19 -29.19 -3.70
CA GLU A 187 26.89 -28.96 -4.97
C GLU A 187 26.94 -27.52 -5.52
N VAL A 188 28.16 -26.99 -5.40
CA VAL A 188 28.86 -25.93 -6.15
C VAL A 188 29.22 -24.69 -5.31
N GLU A 189 30.43 -24.80 -4.76
CA GLU A 189 31.28 -23.71 -4.32
C GLU A 189 31.53 -22.66 -5.43
N GLU A 190 31.69 -21.43 -4.95
CA GLU A 190 32.50 -20.36 -5.53
C GLU A 190 32.01 -19.59 -6.78
N HIS A 191 31.59 -18.35 -6.49
CA HIS A 191 31.90 -17.07 -7.16
C HIS A 191 30.70 -16.19 -7.55
N ASN A 192 30.80 -14.93 -7.09
CA ASN A 192 30.03 -13.73 -7.45
C ASN A 192 28.60 -13.59 -6.89
N VAL A 193 28.53 -13.34 -5.58
CA VAL A 193 27.42 -12.58 -4.97
C VAL A 193 27.53 -11.11 -5.44
N ARG A 194 26.96 -10.80 -6.62
CA ARG A 194 26.62 -9.42 -6.97
C ARG A 194 25.18 -9.20 -6.53
N THR A 195 25.02 -8.91 -5.24
CA THR A 195 23.76 -8.44 -4.66
C THR A 195 23.29 -7.23 -5.45
N ARG A 196 22.17 -7.36 -6.17
CA ARG A 196 21.43 -6.20 -6.68
C ARG A 196 20.79 -5.53 -5.47
N VAL A 197 21.58 -4.70 -4.78
CA VAL A 197 21.11 -3.83 -3.71
C VAL A 197 20.24 -2.78 -4.37
N THR A 198 18.93 -2.88 -4.16
CA THR A 198 17.97 -1.84 -4.51
C THR A 198 18.31 -0.58 -3.70
N PRO A 199 18.49 0.61 -4.30
CA PRO A 199 19.15 1.75 -3.63
C PRO A 199 18.39 2.41 -2.46
N TYR A 200 17.23 1.88 -2.03
CA TYR A 200 16.34 2.55 -1.07
C TYR A 200 16.32 1.93 0.34
N LEU A 201 17.19 0.95 0.63
CA LEU A 201 17.20 0.29 1.95
C LEU A 201 18.15 0.94 2.99
N PHE A 202 18.96 1.93 2.61
CA PHE A 202 19.94 2.55 3.52
C PHE A 202 19.36 3.58 4.49
N ILE A 203 18.03 3.78 4.55
CA ILE A 203 17.40 4.72 5.49
C ILE A 203 17.13 4.05 6.86
N PHE A 204 17.38 2.75 7.00
CA PHE A 204 17.00 1.97 8.19
C PHE A 204 18.18 1.37 8.98
N GLU A 205 19.43 1.71 8.68
CA GLU A 205 20.58 1.26 9.48
C GLU A 205 20.85 2.21 10.66
N GLU A 206 20.37 1.77 11.83
CA GLU A 206 21.00 1.89 13.16
C GLU A 206 21.47 3.26 13.68
N ASP A 207 20.72 3.80 14.64
CA ASP A 207 21.33 4.23 15.91
C ASP A 207 21.12 3.07 16.91
N SER A 208 22.18 2.30 17.15
CA SER A 208 22.27 1.43 18.33
C SER A 208 22.67 2.27 19.54
N ASP A 209 22.05 1.97 20.69
CA ASP A 209 22.12 2.66 22.00
C ASP A 209 23.50 3.21 22.44
#